data_AF-A0A4Z0PHT3-F1
#
_entry.id   AF-A0A4Z0PHT3-F1
#
_cell.length_a   1.000
_cell.length_b   1.000
_cell.length_c   1.000
_cell.angle_alpha   90.00
_cell.angle_beta   90.00
_cell.angle_gamma   90.00
#
_symmetry.space_group_name_H-M   'P 1'
#
loop_
_entity.id
_entity.type
_entity.pdbx_description
1 polymer ?
#
loop_
_entity_poly.entity_id
_entity_poly.type
_entity_poly.pdbx_seq_one_letter_code
_entity_poly.pdbx_strand_id
1 'polypeptide(L)'
;AAAAGMWFADAQGLTSPWFIVLVYLFQSLGELLISALGLAMVAALVPQHLMGFILGMWFLTQAAAFLLGGYVATFTAVPENITDPLQTLPIYTGVFSKIGLVTLAVTVVMAIMVPWLNRMINTPGTEQ
;
A
#
# COMPACT_ATOMS: atom_id res chain seq x y z
N ALA A 1 7.51 -1.00 -10.14
CA ALA A 1 6.52 -1.83 -10.83
C ALA A 1 6.44 -1.52 -12.33
N ALA A 2 6.16 -0.27 -12.74
CA ALA A 2 6.02 0.10 -14.16
C ALA A 2 7.29 -0.09 -15.00
N ALA A 3 8.48 0.21 -14.47
CA ALA A 3 9.73 -0.09 -15.15
C ALA A 3 9.89 -1.60 -15.35
N ALA A 4 9.78 -2.43 -14.30
CA ALA A 4 9.97 -3.87 -14.42
C ALA A 4 8.99 -4.56 -15.39
N GLY A 5 7.71 -4.13 -15.45
CA GLY A 5 6.74 -4.68 -16.40
C GLY A 5 7.13 -4.49 -17.87
N MET A 6 7.82 -3.40 -18.23
CA MET A 6 8.34 -3.19 -19.60
C MET A 6 9.58 -4.01 -19.92
N TRP A 7 10.34 -4.46 -18.92
CA TRP A 7 11.52 -5.32 -19.11
C TRP A 7 11.17 -6.82 -19.10
N PHE A 8 10.00 -7.20 -18.58
CA PHE A 8 9.48 -8.56 -18.56
C PHE A 8 8.31 -8.81 -19.53
N ALA A 9 8.01 -7.85 -20.40
CA ALA A 9 7.03 -7.99 -21.48
C ALA A 9 7.72 -8.43 -22.77
N ASP A 10 7.21 -9.49 -23.39
CA ASP A 10 7.67 -9.95 -24.70
C ASP A 10 7.21 -8.98 -25.81
N ALA A 11 7.80 -9.07 -27.01
CA ALA A 11 7.49 -8.21 -28.17
C ALA A 11 6.00 -8.22 -28.60
N GLN A 12 5.21 -9.13 -28.05
CA GLN A 12 3.76 -9.29 -28.24
C GLN A 12 2.90 -8.59 -27.16
N GLY A 13 3.50 -7.89 -26.18
CA GLY A 13 2.79 -7.18 -25.12
C GLY A 13 2.32 -8.07 -23.95
N LEU A 14 2.73 -9.33 -23.90
CA LEU A 14 2.42 -10.28 -22.83
C LEU A 14 3.49 -10.20 -21.73
N THR A 15 3.08 -9.93 -20.50
CA THR A 15 3.97 -9.92 -19.32
C THR A 15 4.14 -11.33 -18.77
N SER A 16 5.38 -11.72 -18.42
CA SER A 16 5.66 -13.03 -17.83
C SER A 16 4.81 -13.33 -16.57
N PRO A 17 4.15 -14.50 -16.45
CA PRO A 17 3.36 -14.87 -15.27
C PRO A 17 4.15 -14.84 -13.95
N TRP A 18 5.46 -15.12 -14.03
CA TRP A 18 6.36 -15.08 -12.86
C TRP A 18 6.51 -13.69 -12.26
N PHE A 19 6.36 -12.64 -13.06
CA PHE A 19 6.40 -11.27 -12.56
C PHE A 19 5.22 -10.99 -11.61
N ILE A 20 4.03 -11.48 -11.96
CA ILE A 20 2.85 -11.35 -11.09
C ILE A 20 3.06 -12.11 -9.78
N VAL A 21 3.58 -13.34 -9.84
CA VAL A 21 3.88 -14.14 -8.63
C VAL A 21 4.82 -13.38 -7.69
N LEU A 22 5.88 -12.76 -8.21
CA LEU A 22 6.81 -11.96 -7.41
C LEU A 22 6.14 -10.72 -6.80
N VAL A 23 5.35 -9.99 -7.57
CA VAL A 23 4.63 -8.80 -7.06
C VAL A 23 3.69 -9.18 -5.92
N TYR A 24 2.91 -10.24 -6.08
CA TYR A 24 2.02 -10.73 -5.03
C TYR A 24 2.80 -11.24 -3.81
N LEU A 25 3.93 -11.91 -3.99
CA LEU A 25 4.78 -12.34 -2.88
C LEU A 25 5.27 -11.15 -2.04
N PHE A 26 5.79 -10.11 -2.68
CA PHE A 26 6.23 -8.90 -1.97
C PHE A 26 5.06 -8.16 -1.31
N GLN A 27 3.90 -8.11 -1.96
CA GLN A 27 2.71 -7.47 -1.39
C GLN A 27 2.22 -8.23 -0.15
N SER A 28 2.09 -9.56 -0.22
CA SER A 28 1.68 -10.38 0.92
C SER A 28 2.67 -10.32 2.08
N LEU A 29 3.98 -10.29 1.80
CA LEU A 29 4.99 -10.11 2.84
C LEU A 29 4.85 -8.75 3.53
N GLY A 30 4.58 -7.69 2.77
CA GLY A 30 4.31 -6.36 3.31
C GLY A 30 3.07 -6.32 4.20
N GLU A 31 1.97 -6.93 3.75
CA GLU A 31 0.74 -7.03 4.53
C GLU A 31 0.93 -7.82 5.84
N LEU A 32 1.72 -8.89 5.81
CA LEU A 32 2.06 -9.67 7.00
C LEU A 32 2.81 -8.82 8.05
N LEU A 33 3.80 -8.04 7.63
CA LEU A 33 4.58 -7.18 8.52
C LEU A 33 3.74 -6.04 9.11
N ILE A 34 2.90 -5.41 8.30
CA ILE A 34 2.06 -4.28 8.73
C ILE A 34 0.93 -4.75 9.66
N SER A 35 0.28 -5.86 9.36
CA SER A 35 -0.80 -6.41 10.18
C SER A 35 -0.33 -6.83 11.57
N ALA A 36 0.85 -7.45 11.66
CA ALA A 36 1.48 -7.81 12.94
C ALA A 36 1.82 -6.57 13.79
N LEU A 37 2.30 -5.50 13.16
CA LEU A 37 2.65 -4.24 13.85
C LEU A 37 1.40 -3.48 14.32
N GLY A 38 0.36 -3.37 13.48
CA GLY A 38 -0.82 -2.54 13.74
C GLY A 38 -1.56 -2.93 15.01
N LEU A 39 -1.85 -4.22 15.17
CA LEU A 39 -2.56 -4.74 16.35
C LEU A 39 -1.70 -4.69 17.62
N ALA A 40 -0.40 -5.00 17.50
CA ALA A 40 0.53 -4.97 18.63
C ALA A 40 0.75 -3.55 19.17
N MET A 41 0.89 -2.55 18.29
CA MET A 41 1.04 -1.15 18.73
C MET A 41 -0.23 -0.60 19.38
N VAL A 42 -1.40 -0.86 18.81
CA VAL A 42 -2.67 -0.40 19.39
C VAL A 42 -2.86 -1.01 20.79
N ALA A 43 -2.52 -2.28 21.00
CA ALA A 43 -2.61 -2.90 22.31
C ALA A 43 -1.58 -2.34 23.32
N ALA A 44 -0.38 -1.94 22.87
CA ALA A 44 0.70 -1.47 23.74
C ALA A 44 0.58 0.02 24.15
N LEU A 45 0.06 0.88 23.28
CA LEU A 45 0.00 2.33 23.50
C LEU A 45 -1.35 2.83 24.05
N VAL A 46 -2.40 2.02 24.01
CA VAL A 46 -3.76 2.45 24.35
C VAL A 46 -4.14 2.03 25.78
N PRO A 47 -4.62 2.96 26.62
CA PRO A 47 -5.14 2.61 27.95
C PRO A 47 -6.41 1.77 27.85
N GLN A 48 -6.56 0.78 28.74
CA GLN A 48 -7.58 -0.27 28.60
C GLN A 48 -9.03 0.21 28.53
N HIS A 49 -9.35 1.36 29.15
CA HIS A 49 -10.70 1.92 29.11
C HIS A 49 -11.08 2.58 27.77
N LEU A 50 -10.11 2.83 26.87
CA LEU A 50 -10.34 3.38 25.52
C LEU A 50 -10.12 2.33 24.41
N MET A 51 -9.80 1.09 24.77
CA MET A 51 -9.44 0.03 23.81
C MET A 51 -10.53 -0.16 22.75
N GLY A 52 -11.81 -0.25 23.16
CA GLY A 52 -12.93 -0.43 22.24
C GLY A 52 -13.14 0.75 21.29
N PHE A 53 -12.87 1.98 21.75
CA PHE A 53 -12.97 3.18 20.91
C PHE A 53 -11.87 3.20 19.85
N ILE A 54 -10.62 2.87 20.22
CA ILE A 54 -9.51 2.87 19.26
C ILE A 54 -9.62 1.71 18.27
N LEU A 55 -10.05 0.52 18.70
CA LEU A 55 -10.36 -0.58 17.79
C LEU A 55 -11.50 -0.20 16.81
N GLY A 56 -12.53 0.51 17.27
CA GLY A 56 -13.59 1.04 16.40
C GLY A 56 -13.06 2.03 15.35
N MET A 57 -12.21 2.98 15.76
CA MET A 57 -11.56 3.92 14.83
C MET A 57 -10.62 3.23 13.85
N TRP A 58 -9.90 2.19 14.28
CA TRP A 58 -9.04 1.39 13.43
C TRP A 58 -9.82 0.74 12.29
N PHE A 59 -10.93 0.04 12.60
CA PHE A 59 -11.78 -0.57 11.57
C PHE A 59 -12.47 0.47 10.68
N LEU A 60 -12.90 1.60 11.24
CA LEU A 60 -13.50 2.68 10.46
C LEU A 60 -12.51 3.26 9.44
N THR A 61 -11.26 3.45 9.85
CA THR A 61 -10.19 3.91 8.95
C THR A 61 -9.94 2.91 7.83
N GLN A 62 -9.98 1.61 8.13
CA GLN A 62 -9.83 0.56 7.12
C GLN A 62 -10.99 0.55 6.10
N ALA A 63 -12.23 0.73 6.57
CA ALA A 63 -13.39 0.85 5.70
C ALA A 63 -13.30 2.07 4.78
N ALA A 64 -12.89 3.22 5.30
CA ALA A 64 -12.65 4.42 4.50
C ALA A 64 -11.54 4.21 3.46
N ALA A 65 -10.45 3.52 3.84
CA ALA A 65 -9.36 3.18 2.92
C ALA A 65 -9.84 2.30 1.75
N PHE A 66 -10.73 1.32 2.00
CA PHE A 66 -11.29 0.50 0.93
C PHE A 66 -12.19 1.29 -0.03
N LEU A 67 -13.00 2.23 0.47
CA LEU A 67 -13.81 3.12 -0.38
C LEU A 67 -12.93 4.00 -1.27
N LEU A 68 -11.89 4.61 -0.70
CA LEU A 68 -10.93 5.39 -1.46
C LEU A 68 -10.17 4.53 -2.48
N GLY A 69 -9.79 3.31 -2.11
CA GLY A 69 -9.16 2.34 -3.01
C GLY A 69 -10.05 1.97 -4.21
N GLY A 70 -11.35 1.77 -3.98
CA GLY A 70 -12.33 1.53 -5.05
C GLY A 70 -12.48 2.73 -5.98
N TYR A 71 -12.47 3.95 -5.45
CA TYR A 71 -12.46 5.17 -6.25
C TYR A 71 -11.19 5.28 -7.11
N VAL A 72 -10.03 4.97 -6.54
CA VAL A 72 -8.76 4.96 -7.28
C VAL A 72 -8.76 3.89 -8.37
N ALA A 73 -9.36 2.72 -8.13
CA ALA A 73 -9.50 1.67 -9.13
C ALA A 73 -10.37 2.08 -10.33
N THR A 74 -11.30 3.02 -10.15
CA THR A 74 -12.10 3.55 -11.27
C THR A 74 -11.22 4.27 -12.31
N PHE A 75 -10.07 4.83 -11.92
CA PHE A 75 -9.11 5.40 -12.86
C PHE A 75 -8.35 4.34 -13.69
N THR A 76 -8.45 3.05 -13.35
CA THR A 76 -7.94 1.93 -14.16
C THR A 76 -9.00 1.31 -15.07
N ALA A 77 -10.22 1.83 -15.09
CA ALA A 77 -11.28 1.32 -15.95
C ALA A 77 -10.96 1.64 -17.43
N VAL A 78 -10.70 0.59 -18.21
CA VAL A 78 -10.47 0.68 -19.66
C VAL A 78 -11.82 0.85 -20.38
N PRO A 79 -11.97 1.78 -21.33
CA PRO A 79 -13.18 1.88 -22.15
C PRO A 79 -13.44 0.57 -22.92
N GLU A 80 -14.68 0.09 -22.93
CA GLU A 80 -15.10 -1.22 -23.49
C GLU A 80 -14.76 -1.45 -24.98
N ASN A 81 -14.23 -0.45 -25.69
CA ASN A 81 -14.06 -0.44 -27.14
C ASN A 81 -12.61 -0.69 -27.64
N ILE A 82 -11.68 -1.12 -26.77
CA ILE A 82 -10.28 -1.39 -27.15
C ILE A 82 -9.84 -2.76 -26.62
N THR A 83 -9.86 -3.77 -27.49
CA THR A 83 -9.47 -5.17 -27.18
C THR A 83 -8.03 -5.51 -27.58
N ASP A 84 -7.28 -4.56 -28.14
CA ASP A 84 -5.89 -4.77 -28.58
C ASP A 84 -4.89 -4.65 -27.40
N PRO A 85 -4.14 -5.73 -27.06
CA PRO A 85 -3.18 -5.72 -25.95
C PRO A 85 -2.11 -4.63 -26.04
N LEU A 86 -1.73 -4.22 -27.26
CA LEU A 86 -0.71 -3.21 -27.52
C LEU A 86 -1.16 -1.78 -27.18
N GLN A 87 -2.46 -1.49 -27.23
CA GLN A 87 -3.01 -0.16 -26.86
C GLN A 87 -3.40 -0.07 -25.39
N THR A 88 -3.64 -1.22 -24.75
CA THR A 88 -4.01 -1.30 -23.33
C THR A 88 -2.79 -1.29 -22.40
N LEU A 89 -1.63 -1.76 -22.88
CA LEU A 89 -0.36 -1.77 -22.13
C LEU A 89 0.11 -0.38 -21.64
N PRO A 90 0.07 0.70 -22.47
CA PRO A 90 0.45 2.05 -22.04
C PRO A 90 -0.49 2.64 -20.97
N ILE A 91 -1.77 2.26 -20.98
CA ILE A 91 -2.78 2.74 -20.01
C ILE A 91 -2.50 2.12 -18.64
N TYR A 92 -2.29 0.80 -18.57
CA TYR A 92 -1.94 0.13 -17.32
C TYR A 92 -0.58 0.60 -16.76
N THR A 93 0.44 0.70 -17.62
CA THR A 93 1.77 1.17 -17.19
C THR A 93 1.73 2.60 -16.65
N GLY A 94 0.92 3.48 -17.26
CA GLY A 94 0.73 4.86 -16.79
C GLY A 94 0.12 4.94 -15.39
N VAL A 95 -0.96 4.19 -15.13
CA VAL A 95 -1.61 4.20 -13.81
C VAL A 95 -0.76 3.51 -12.75
N PHE A 96 -0.18 2.35 -13.05
CA PHE A 96 0.73 1.67 -12.12
C PHE A 96 2.00 2.48 -11.82
N SER A 97 2.49 3.28 -12.78
CA SER A 97 3.62 4.18 -12.53
C SER A 97 3.23 5.31 -11.58
N LYS A 98 2.04 5.90 -11.73
CA LYS A 98 1.53 6.93 -10.82
C LYS A 98 1.35 6.38 -9.40
N ILE A 99 0.70 5.21 -9.26
CA ILE A 99 0.54 4.54 -7.96
C ILE A 99 1.91 4.24 -7.35
N GLY A 100 2.84 3.68 -8.12
CA GLY A 100 4.19 3.37 -7.65
C GLY A 100 5.00 4.59 -7.20
N LEU A 101 4.82 5.74 -7.86
CA LEU A 101 5.50 6.98 -7.48
C LEU A 101 4.91 7.56 -6.19
N VAL A 102 3.58 7.54 -6.06
CA VAL A 102 2.88 8.00 -4.84
C VAL A 102 3.24 7.12 -3.64
N THR A 103 3.23 5.78 -3.79
CA THR A 103 3.61 4.88 -2.70
C THR A 103 5.08 5.06 -2.30
N LEU A 104 5.99 5.25 -3.26
CA LEU A 104 7.38 5.54 -2.98
C LEU A 104 7.57 6.85 -2.21
N ALA A 105 6.83 7.90 -2.59
CA ALA A 105 6.84 9.17 -1.85
C ALA A 105 6.37 8.98 -0.40
N VAL A 106 5.27 8.24 -0.19
CA VAL A 106 4.76 7.91 1.15
C VAL A 106 5.80 7.11 1.96
N THR A 107 6.45 6.11 1.35
CA THR A 107 7.51 5.33 2.02
C THR A 107 8.67 6.21 2.46
N VAL A 108 9.12 7.16 1.63
CA VAL A 108 10.20 8.09 2.00
C VAL A 108 9.77 8.98 3.17
N VAL A 109 8.56 9.53 3.12
CA VAL A 109 8.02 10.37 4.22
C VAL A 109 7.92 9.56 5.53
N MET A 110 7.42 8.33 5.48
CA MET A 110 7.37 7.44 6.65
C MET A 110 8.77 7.15 7.20
N ALA A 111 9.74 6.83 6.34
CA ALA A 111 11.12 6.55 6.76
C ALA A 111 11.78 7.75 7.48
N ILE A 112 11.49 8.97 7.03
CA ILE A 112 11.95 10.20 7.68
C ILE A 112 11.28 10.40 9.04
N MET A 113 10.03 9.98 9.22
CA MET A 113 9.31 10.09 10.49
C MET A 113 9.72 9.04 11.55
N VAL A 114 10.29 7.90 11.14
CA VAL A 114 10.76 6.83 12.06
C VAL A 114 11.60 7.36 13.25
N PRO A 115 12.67 8.16 13.05
CA PRO A 115 13.48 8.65 14.18
C PRO A 115 12.68 9.50 15.16
N TRP A 116 11.69 10.25 14.68
CA TRP A 116 10.85 11.09 15.53
C TRP A 116 9.83 10.27 16.32
N LEU A 117 9.17 9.31 15.67
CA LEU A 117 8.23 8.39 16.31
C LEU A 117 8.93 7.57 17.41
N ASN A 118 10.11 7.02 17.11
CA ASN A 118 10.90 6.28 18.09
C ASN A 118 11.32 7.16 19.27
N ARG A 119 11.57 8.45 19.03
CA ARG A 119 11.93 9.39 20.11
C ARG A 119 10.74 9.66 21.03
N MET A 120 9.53 9.80 20.49
CA MET A 120 8.32 10.00 21.30
C MET A 120 7.95 8.77 22.12
N ILE A 121 8.05 7.57 21.53
CA ILE A 121 7.74 6.31 22.23
C ILE A 121 8.75 6.02 23.34
N ASN A 122 10.04 6.32 23.11
CA ASN A 122 11.10 6.05 24.07
C ASN A 122 11.37 7.22 25.04
N THR A 123 10.57 8.30 25.02
CA THR A 123 10.72 9.34 26.05
C THR A 123 10.27 8.73 27.37
N PRO A 124 11.18 8.54 28.36
CA PRO A 124 10.79 8.02 29.66
C PRO A 124 9.72 8.97 30.19
N GLY A 125 8.54 8.43 30.50
CA GLY A 125 7.60 9.16 31.34
C GLY A 125 8.39 9.58 32.57
N THR A 126 8.53 10.89 32.77
CA THR A 126 8.94 11.44 34.05
C THR A 126 7.90 10.97 35.06
N GLU A 127 8.16 9.81 35.67
CA GLU A 127 7.58 9.42 36.95
C GLU A 127 8.03 10.49 37.96
N GLN A 128 7.07 11.35 38.30
CA GLN A 128 6.89 11.88 39.64
C GLN A 128 5.44 11.62 40.04
#